data_AF-A0A4U7BPB2-F1
#
_entry.id   AF-A0A4U7BPB2-F1
#
_cell.length_a   1.000
_cell.length_b   1.000
_cell.length_c   1.000
_cell.angle_alpha   90.00
_cell.angle_beta   90.00
_cell.angle_gamma   90.00
#
_symmetry.space_group_name_H-M   'P 1'
#
loop_
_entity.id
_entity.type
_entity.pdbx_description
1 polymer ?
#
loop_
_entity_poly.entity_id
_entity_poly.type
_entity_poly.pdbx_seq_one_letter_code
_entity_poly.pdbx_strand_id
1 'polypeptide(L)'
;MVNLCDLNKEPVINYPTFWDYKVIFDAHTNAGEVFEKLLGQREFKYKHSNASSSGKYQSFLLSVYVDSKQDRLDIFEKLKSKAKFVI
;
A
#
# COMPACT_ATOMS: atom_id res chain seq x y z
N MET A 1 19.08 33.03 -3.20
CA MET A 1 19.09 32.43 -1.85
C MET A 1 17.97 31.43 -1.78
N VAL A 2 18.27 30.12 -1.84
CA VAL A 2 17.27 29.09 -1.58
C VAL A 2 17.11 29.02 -0.07
N ASN A 3 15.95 29.45 0.44
CA ASN A 3 15.66 29.39 1.87
C ASN A 3 15.48 27.92 2.26
N LEU A 4 16.45 27.38 2.97
CA LEU A 4 16.48 26.00 3.49
C LEU A 4 15.42 25.75 4.60
N CYS A 5 14.56 26.72 4.88
CA CYS A 5 13.56 26.66 5.96
C CYS A 5 12.22 26.00 5.55
N ASP A 6 12.01 25.64 4.28
CA ASP A 6 10.76 25.01 3.83
C ASP A 6 10.75 23.47 4.00
N LEU A 7 11.84 22.89 4.52
CA LEU A 7 12.02 21.44 4.72
C LEU A 7 11.12 20.81 5.80
N ASN A 8 10.31 21.60 6.51
CA ASN A 8 9.33 21.13 7.51
C ASN A 8 7.88 21.20 7.02
N LYS A 9 7.62 21.41 5.72
CA LYS A 9 6.26 21.21 5.21
C LYS A 9 6.04 19.72 5.00
N GLU A 10 5.29 19.10 5.91
CA GLU A 10 4.66 17.81 5.65
C GLU A 10 3.99 17.89 4.26
N PRO A 11 4.15 16.87 3.40
CA PRO A 11 3.57 16.89 2.07
C PRO A 11 2.05 17.09 2.20
N VAL A 12 1.55 18.16 1.60
CA VAL A 12 0.11 18.42 1.52
C VAL A 12 -0.46 17.41 0.52
N ILE A 13 -1.03 16.34 1.04
CA ILE A 13 -1.70 15.32 0.25
C ILE A 13 -3.14 15.78 0.05
N ASN A 14 -3.52 16.04 -1.20
CA ASN A 14 -4.92 16.28 -1.54
C ASN A 14 -5.66 14.95 -1.57
N TYR A 15 -6.59 14.80 -0.65
CA TYR A 15 -7.53 13.68 -0.62
C TYR A 15 -8.87 14.09 -1.26
N PRO A 16 -9.65 13.13 -1.81
CA PRO A 16 -9.33 11.71 -1.95
C PRO A 16 -8.31 11.46 -3.07
N THR A 17 -7.44 10.47 -2.90
CA THR A 17 -6.42 10.12 -3.89
C THR A 17 -6.16 8.61 -3.94
N PHE A 18 -5.57 8.13 -5.03
CA PHE A 18 -5.05 6.77 -5.09
C PHE A 18 -3.69 6.71 -4.41
N TRP A 19 -3.58 5.83 -3.42
CA TRP A 19 -2.34 5.56 -2.71
C TRP A 19 -1.82 4.18 -3.09
N ASP A 20 -0.59 4.13 -3.60
CA ASP A 20 0.09 2.89 -3.94
C ASP A 20 0.84 2.34 -2.71
N TYR A 21 0.53 1.10 -2.36
CA TYR A 21 1.24 0.33 -1.35
C TYR A 21 1.96 -0.83 -2.00
N LYS A 22 3.20 -1.07 -1.57
CA LYS A 22 3.92 -2.27 -1.96
C LYS A 22 3.77 -3.31 -0.86
N VAL A 23 3.02 -4.36 -1.17
CA VAL A 23 2.69 -5.43 -0.23
C VAL A 23 3.45 -6.68 -0.61
N ILE A 24 4.17 -7.27 0.35
CA ILE A 24 4.97 -8.47 0.14
C ILE A 24 4.34 -9.61 0.92
N PHE A 25 4.01 -10.67 0.19
CA PHE A 25 3.45 -11.90 0.71
C PHE A 25 4.39 -13.08 0.46
N ASP A 26 4.19 -14.17 1.18
CA ASP A 26 4.80 -15.45 0.84
C ASP A 26 4.26 -15.95 -0.52
N ALA A 27 5.08 -16.68 -1.26
CA ALA A 27 4.72 -17.19 -2.60
C ALA A 27 3.50 -18.11 -2.60
N HIS A 28 3.16 -18.71 -1.46
CA HIS A 28 1.99 -19.56 -1.29
C HIS A 28 0.72 -18.80 -0.87
N THR A 29 0.81 -17.51 -0.57
CA THR A 29 -0.33 -16.71 -0.11
C THR A 29 -1.10 -16.12 -1.28
N ASN A 30 -2.42 -16.22 -1.22
CA ASN A 30 -3.31 -15.68 -2.24
C ASN A 30 -3.61 -14.19 -1.98
N ALA A 31 -2.76 -13.31 -2.51
CA ALA A 31 -2.85 -11.87 -2.25
C ALA A 31 -4.18 -11.25 -2.71
N GLY A 32 -4.73 -11.71 -3.84
CA GLY A 32 -6.02 -11.23 -4.37
C GLY A 32 -7.16 -11.37 -3.36
N GLU A 33 -7.33 -12.57 -2.79
CA GLU A 33 -8.32 -12.82 -1.74
C GLU A 33 -8.10 -11.97 -0.48
N VAL A 34 -6.84 -11.74 -0.11
CA VAL A 34 -6.51 -10.89 1.05
C VAL A 34 -6.92 -9.45 0.78
N PHE A 35 -6.65 -8.92 -0.41
CA PHE A 35 -7.05 -7.57 -0.80
C PHE A 35 -8.56 -7.43 -0.87
N GLU A 36 -9.26 -8.37 -1.50
CA GLU A 36 -10.74 -8.38 -1.54
C GLU A 36 -11.34 -8.45 -0.13
N LYS A 37 -10.79 -9.27 0.78
CA LYS A 37 -11.26 -9.33 2.17
C LYS A 37 -10.96 -8.07 2.98
N LEU A 38 -9.81 -7.43 2.74
CA LEU A 38 -9.39 -6.23 3.49
C LEU A 38 -10.09 -4.95 3.01
N LEU A 39 -10.18 -4.79 1.69
CA LEU A 39 -10.66 -3.58 1.02
C LEU A 39 -12.14 -3.68 0.66
N GLY A 40 -12.67 -4.90 0.55
CA GLY A 40 -14.10 -5.16 0.31
C GLY A 40 -14.56 -4.53 -0.99
N GLN A 41 -15.54 -3.63 -0.89
CA GLN A 41 -16.13 -2.90 -2.02
C GLN A 41 -15.42 -1.59 -2.36
N ARG A 42 -14.27 -1.29 -1.75
CA ARG A 42 -13.51 -0.08 -2.12
C ARG A 42 -12.94 -0.20 -3.52
N GLU A 43 -12.72 0.95 -4.14
CA GLU A 43 -12.00 1.00 -5.41
C GLU A 43 -10.50 0.79 -5.15
N PHE A 44 -10.01 -0.39 -5.51
CA PHE A 44 -8.60 -0.71 -5.47
C PHE A 44 -8.16 -1.47 -6.73
N LYS A 45 -6.88 -1.38 -7.02
CA LYS A 45 -6.22 -2.09 -8.13
C LYS A 45 -4.96 -2.71 -7.59
N TYR A 46 -4.69 -3.95 -7.94
CA TYR A 46 -3.41 -4.57 -7.60
C TYR A 46 -2.74 -5.16 -8.82
N LYS A 47 -1.42 -5.14 -8.83
CA LYS A 47 -0.58 -5.74 -9.86
C LYS A 47 0.54 -6.51 -9.20
N HIS A 48 0.80 -7.72 -9.70
CA HIS A 48 1.99 -8.45 -9.33
C HIS A 48 3.22 -7.72 -9.91
N SER A 49 4.15 -7.31 -9.06
CA SER A 49 5.37 -6.64 -9.50
C SER A 49 6.49 -7.63 -9.71
N ASN A 50 7.02 -8.18 -8.62
CA ASN A 50 8.18 -9.05 -8.65
C ASN A 50 7.97 -10.24 -7.72
N ALA A 51 8.32 -11.42 -8.21
CA ALA A 51 8.61 -12.56 -7.35
C ALA A 51 10.09 -12.52 -6.94
N SER A 52 10.38 -12.96 -5.71
CA SER A 52 11.74 -13.16 -5.23
C SER A 52 12.44 -14.21 -6.10
N SER A 53 13.73 -14.02 -6.40
CA SER A 53 14.54 -14.98 -7.15
C SER A 53 14.59 -16.37 -6.51
N SER A 54 14.38 -16.46 -5.19
CA SER A 54 14.30 -17.74 -4.47
C SER A 54 12.89 -18.37 -4.48
N GLY A 55 11.88 -17.69 -5.03
CA GLY A 55 10.49 -18.15 -5.03
C GLY A 55 9.82 -18.15 -3.64
N LYS A 56 10.43 -17.52 -2.63
CA LYS A 56 9.88 -17.49 -1.26
C LYS A 56 8.82 -16.40 -1.07
N TYR A 57 9.01 -15.26 -1.72
CA TYR A 57 8.17 -14.09 -1.57
C TYR A 57 7.72 -13.56 -2.92
N GLN A 58 6.57 -12.89 -2.91
CA GLN A 58 6.01 -12.18 -4.05
C GLN A 58 5.56 -10.80 -3.61
N SER A 59 5.83 -9.81 -4.44
CA SER A 59 5.50 -8.42 -4.20
C SER A 59 4.41 -7.96 -5.13
N PHE A 60 3.45 -7.26 -4.56
CA PHE A 60 2.30 -6.69 -5.25
C PHE A 60 2.28 -5.19 -5.02
N LEU A 61 1.99 -4.45 -6.07
CA LEU A 61 1.61 -3.06 -5.97
C LEU A 61 0.10 -2.96 -5.87
N LEU A 62 -0.39 -2.39 -4.78
CA LEU A 62 -1.79 -2.21 -4.47
C LEU A 62 -2.09 -0.71 -4.45
N SER A 63 -2.79 -0.22 -5.47
CA SER A 63 -3.34 1.14 -5.53
C SER A 63 -4.72 1.14 -4.87
N VAL A 64 -4.90 1.88 -3.77
CA VAL A 64 -6.19 1.97 -3.06
C VAL A 64 -6.67 3.41 -3.05
N TYR A 65 -7.96 3.62 -3.29
CA TYR A 65 -8.57 4.92 -3.11
C TYR A 65 -8.70 5.24 -1.61
N VAL A 66 -7.99 6.28 -1.17
CA VAL A 66 -7.98 6.76 0.21
C VAL A 66 -8.64 8.13 0.30
N ASP A 67 -9.59 8.25 1.23
CA ASP A 67 -10.37 9.49 1.39
C ASP A 67 -9.73 10.47 2.39
N SER A 68 -8.85 9.97 3.26
CA SER A 68 -8.17 10.79 4.27
C SER A 68 -6.87 10.15 4.76
N LYS A 69 -6.06 10.92 5.50
CA LYS A 69 -4.84 10.42 6.17
C LYS A 69 -5.15 9.27 7.13
N GLN A 70 -6.27 9.34 7.85
CA GLN A 70 -6.67 8.29 8.79
C GLN A 70 -7.01 7.00 8.04
N ASP A 71 -7.75 7.12 6.94
CA ASP A 71 -8.14 5.99 6.10
C ASP A 71 -6.91 5.29 5.49
N ARG A 72 -5.94 6.09 5.01
CA ARG A 72 -4.62 5.61 4.57
C ARG A 72 -3.91 4.80 5.66
N LEU A 73 -3.85 5.30 6.89
CA LEU A 73 -3.19 4.62 8.01
C LEU A 73 -3.91 3.32 8.40
N ASP A 74 -5.24 3.35 8.47
CA ASP A 74 -6.06 2.17 8.77
C ASP A 74 -5.83 1.05 7.73
N ILE A 75 -5.81 1.39 6.44
CA ILE A 75 -5.50 0.45 5.36
C ILE A 75 -4.08 -0.11 5.52
N PHE A 76 -3.09 0.74 5.83
CA PHE A 76 -1.72 0.30 6.03
C PHE A 76 -1.60 -0.69 7.21
N GLU A 77 -2.25 -0.43 8.34
CA GLU A 77 -2.23 -1.34 9.49
C GLU A 77 -2.92 -2.68 9.19
N LYS A 78 -4.08 -2.62 8.50
CA LYS A 78 -4.79 -3.80 8.02
C LYS A 78 -3.93 -4.68 7.10
N LEU A 79 -3.26 -4.06 6.14
CA LEU A 79 -2.33 -4.74 5.24
C LEU A 79 -1.16 -5.34 6.03
N LYS A 80 -0.57 -4.58 6.96
CA LYS A 80 0.56 -5.03 7.78
C LYS A 80 0.22 -6.22 8.68
N SER A 81 -1.04 -6.35 9.09
CA SER A 81 -1.52 -7.51 9.86
C SER A 81 -1.57 -8.81 9.03
N LYS A 82 -1.78 -8.70 7.71
CA LYS A 82 -1.92 -9.87 6.81
C LYS A 82 -0.68 -10.15 5.99
N ALA A 83 0.05 -9.12 5.60
CA ALA A 83 1.26 -9.21 4.78
C ALA A 83 2.51 -9.35 5.65
N LYS A 84 3.58 -9.88 5.05
CA LYS A 84 4.89 -9.92 5.72
C LYS A 84 5.52 -8.54 5.80
N PHE A 85 5.40 -7.77 4.72
CA PHE A 85 5.91 -6.41 4.64
C PHE A 85 4.96 -5.53 3.84
N VAL A 86 4.84 -4.27 4.26
CA VAL A 86 4.12 -3.21 3.56
C VAL A 86 5.03 -2.00 3.51
N ILE A 87 5.26 -1.45 2.31
CA ILE A 87 6.16 -0.32 2.03
C ILE A 87 5.38 0.73 1.24
#